data_AF-A0AAQ0QDW1-F1
#
_entry.id   AF-A0AAQ0QDW1-F1
#
_cell.length_a   1.000
_cell.length_b   1.000
_cell.length_c   1.000
_cell.angle_alpha   90.00
_cell.angle_beta   90.00
_cell.angle_gamma   90.00
#
_symmetry.space_group_name_H-M   'P 1'
#
loop_
_entity.id
_entity.type
_entity.pdbx_description
1 polymer ?
#
loop_
_entity_poly.entity_id
_entity_poly.type
_entity_poly.pdbx_seq_one_letter_code
_entity_poly.pdbx_strand_id
1 'polypeptide(L)'
;MKLFAKILAGTCMVLSAQTLLAAPPKLMIVPDKTWCIEKGYVIETERNGKVRQREDYDKALVDPDFKNVQLAISQIMAERNFPVISGESQSETDDEDEMLDEAFEGAETGSGVQTNAYDELLKRNKPDITLKIGWNINNAGSIYSADYRIEAIDTYSNKSVAPIAGQTGEMRRTVPLSVALKQTAKNNMDDFCQKLQTYFDDIHANGREIRLDVRIIDNGSGTTMNQEFEGQELSEIIYNWVSDNTVNHQFSQRSGGRNMARYDQVRIPLNGSDGRPQDASRWVKGLQDKLKSLGLVAENASTGLGAARIYIGEK
;
A
#
# COMPACT_ATOMS: atom_id res chain seq x y z
N MET A 1 50.19 57.25 7.99
CA MET A 1 49.01 58.03 7.55
C MET A 1 48.11 57.13 6.72
N LYS A 2 46.82 57.07 7.10
CA LYS A 2 45.64 56.52 6.39
C LYS A 2 45.56 54.98 6.33
N LEU A 3 44.86 54.34 7.27
CA LEU A 3 43.40 54.04 7.25
C LEU A 3 42.96 53.41 5.93
N PHE A 4 42.55 52.13 5.96
CA PHE A 4 41.24 51.71 5.45
C PHE A 4 40.89 50.32 5.99
N ALA A 5 39.96 50.32 6.92
CA ALA A 5 39.22 49.16 7.40
C ALA A 5 38.46 48.50 6.24
N LYS A 6 38.52 47.17 6.15
CA LYS A 6 37.58 46.37 5.35
C LYS A 6 37.08 45.19 6.19
N ILE A 7 36.02 45.49 6.92
CA ILE A 7 34.76 44.74 7.01
C ILE A 7 34.92 43.22 6.86
N LEU A 8 34.94 42.55 8.02
CA LEU A 8 34.64 41.15 8.21
C LEU A 8 33.15 40.94 7.92
N ALA A 9 32.80 40.72 6.65
CA ALA A 9 31.47 40.30 6.25
C ALA A 9 31.32 38.82 6.59
N GLY A 10 30.75 38.54 7.76
CA GLY A 10 30.27 37.22 8.15
C GLY A 10 29.34 36.70 7.07
N THR A 11 29.84 35.78 6.25
CA THR A 11 29.03 35.04 5.30
C THR A 11 28.21 34.08 6.15
N CYS A 12 26.97 34.45 6.45
CA CYS A 12 25.93 33.54 6.88
C CYS A 12 25.86 32.45 5.81
N MET A 13 26.55 31.34 6.06
CA MET A 13 26.37 30.11 5.32
C MET A 13 24.96 29.66 5.71
N VAL A 14 23.98 30.12 4.95
CA VAL A 14 22.66 29.52 4.91
C VAL A 14 22.94 28.10 4.47
N LEU A 15 23.08 27.19 5.44
CA LEU A 15 22.75 25.80 5.22
C LEU A 15 21.30 25.86 4.74
N SER A 16 21.12 25.89 3.41
CA SER A 16 19.94 25.29 2.83
C SER A 16 19.95 23.89 3.42
N ALA A 17 19.06 23.69 4.40
CA ALA A 17 18.57 22.37 4.71
C ALA A 17 18.15 21.84 3.35
N GLN A 18 19.01 21.03 2.73
CA GLN A 18 18.54 20.03 1.82
C GLN A 18 17.61 19.23 2.72
N THR A 19 16.31 19.58 2.69
CA THR A 19 15.27 18.66 3.08
C THR A 19 15.68 17.41 2.36
N LEU A 20 16.17 16.42 3.12
CA LEU A 20 16.46 15.10 2.60
C LEU A 20 15.20 14.79 1.81
N LEU A 21 15.29 14.81 0.48
CA LEU A 21 14.15 14.46 -0.34
C LEU A 21 13.94 13.01 0.02
N ALA A 22 12.93 12.82 0.88
CA ALA A 22 12.30 11.56 1.15
C ALA A 22 12.36 10.73 -0.13
N ALA A 23 12.95 9.53 -0.05
CA ALA A 23 13.06 8.67 -1.23
C ALA A 23 11.67 8.60 -1.88
N PRO A 24 11.54 8.91 -3.18
CA PRO A 24 10.25 9.00 -3.80
C PRO A 24 9.56 7.62 -3.67
N PRO A 25 8.29 7.61 -3.28
CA PRO A 25 7.58 6.37 -2.99
C PRO A 25 7.41 5.53 -4.24
N LYS A 26 7.37 4.21 -4.03
CA LYS A 26 7.22 3.24 -5.11
C LYS A 26 5.76 3.19 -5.55
N LEU A 27 5.49 3.56 -6.80
CA LEU A 27 4.15 3.49 -7.40
C LEU A 27 3.98 2.22 -8.24
N MET A 28 2.83 1.57 -8.15
CA MET A 28 2.44 0.48 -9.04
C MET A 28 1.15 0.86 -9.78
N ILE A 29 1.08 0.61 -11.08
CA ILE A 29 -0.13 0.85 -11.89
C ILE A 29 -0.86 -0.47 -12.12
N VAL A 30 -2.16 -0.50 -11.84
CA VAL A 30 -3.04 -1.66 -12.08
C VAL A 30 -4.40 -1.20 -12.65
N PRO A 31 -5.13 -2.07 -13.35
CA PRO A 31 -6.46 -1.72 -13.82
C PRO A 31 -7.47 -1.60 -12.67
N ASP A 32 -8.45 -0.70 -12.84
CA ASP A 32 -9.58 -0.57 -11.92
C ASP A 32 -10.57 -1.74 -12.07
N LYS A 33 -11.36 -1.97 -11.02
CA LYS A 33 -12.31 -3.08 -10.98
C LYS A 33 -13.34 -3.01 -12.10
N THR A 34 -13.84 -1.81 -12.38
CA THR A 34 -14.91 -1.56 -13.34
C THR A 34 -14.45 -1.93 -14.75
N TRP A 35 -13.25 -1.53 -15.13
CA TRP A 35 -12.64 -1.85 -16.41
C TRP A 35 -12.40 -3.36 -16.56
N CYS A 36 -11.90 -4.01 -15.50
CA CYS A 36 -11.76 -5.47 -15.49
C CYS A 36 -13.11 -6.18 -15.68
N ILE A 37 -14.17 -5.71 -15.03
CA ILE A 37 -15.53 -6.25 -15.21
C ILE A 37 -16.02 -6.06 -16.65
N GLU A 38 -15.85 -4.87 -17.22
CA GLU A 38 -16.28 -4.55 -18.59
C GLU A 38 -15.55 -5.38 -19.65
N LYS A 39 -14.26 -5.68 -19.43
CA LYS A 39 -13.45 -6.53 -20.32
C LYS A 39 -13.63 -8.04 -20.06
N GLY A 40 -14.34 -8.42 -18.99
CA GLY A 40 -14.49 -9.83 -18.59
C GLY A 40 -13.26 -10.43 -17.91
N TYR A 41 -12.33 -9.60 -17.44
CA TYR A 41 -11.14 -10.00 -16.68
C TYR A 41 -11.49 -10.12 -15.19
N VAL A 42 -12.38 -11.06 -14.89
CA VAL A 42 -12.83 -11.33 -13.52
C VAL A 42 -12.79 -12.82 -13.19
N ILE A 43 -12.39 -13.12 -11.97
CA ILE A 43 -12.46 -14.44 -11.36
C ILE A 43 -13.65 -14.44 -10.42
N GLU A 44 -14.59 -15.35 -10.65
CA GLU A 44 -15.71 -15.58 -9.76
C GLU A 44 -15.34 -16.66 -8.76
N THR A 45 -15.47 -16.36 -7.47
CA THR A 45 -15.31 -17.35 -6.41
C THR A 45 -16.58 -17.42 -5.59
N GLU A 46 -17.17 -18.61 -5.52
CA GLU A 46 -18.28 -18.87 -4.62
C GLU A 46 -17.75 -19.28 -3.26
N ARG A 47 -18.11 -18.53 -2.22
CA ARG A 47 -17.79 -18.88 -0.83
C ARG A 47 -19.01 -18.68 0.05
N ASN A 48 -19.47 -19.75 0.69
CA ASN A 48 -20.64 -19.77 1.57
C ASN A 48 -21.92 -19.20 0.91
N GLY A 49 -22.22 -19.60 -0.33
CA GLY A 49 -23.42 -19.17 -1.07
C GLY A 49 -23.42 -17.69 -1.51
N LYS A 50 -22.27 -17.00 -1.40
CA LYS A 50 -22.08 -15.65 -1.96
C LYS A 50 -21.06 -15.71 -3.08
N VAL A 51 -21.48 -15.32 -4.29
CA VAL A 51 -20.59 -15.09 -5.42
C VAL A 51 -19.79 -13.82 -5.15
N ARG A 52 -18.46 -13.94 -5.14
CA ARG A 52 -17.55 -12.81 -5.06
C ARG A 52 -16.81 -12.71 -6.39
N GLN A 53 -16.95 -11.57 -7.06
CA GLN A 53 -16.17 -11.24 -8.25
C GLN A 53 -14.93 -10.45 -7.86
N ARG A 54 -13.76 -10.92 -8.32
CA ARG A 54 -12.44 -10.28 -8.18
C ARG A 54 -11.85 -10.06 -9.58
N GLU A 55 -10.96 -9.09 -9.69
CA GLU A 55 -10.15 -8.78 -10.86
C GLU A 55 -9.15 -9.91 -11.18
N ASP A 56 -9.09 -10.31 -12.45
CA ASP A 56 -8.10 -11.24 -13.00
C ASP A 56 -6.89 -10.43 -13.52
N TYR A 57 -5.93 -10.14 -12.65
CA TYR A 57 -4.79 -9.28 -13.00
C TYR A 57 -3.84 -9.92 -14.02
N ASP A 58 -3.76 -11.25 -14.07
CA ASP A 58 -2.90 -11.98 -15.02
C ASP A 58 -3.32 -11.71 -16.46
N LYS A 59 -4.64 -11.63 -16.71
CA LYS A 59 -5.19 -11.24 -18.02
C LYS A 59 -5.18 -9.73 -18.22
N ALA A 60 -5.48 -8.97 -17.16
CA ALA A 60 -5.69 -7.54 -17.28
C ALA A 60 -4.40 -6.75 -17.55
N LEU A 61 -3.26 -7.18 -16.97
CA LEU A 61 -1.96 -6.51 -17.16
C LEU A 61 -1.37 -6.77 -18.55
N VAL A 62 -1.64 -7.93 -19.16
CA VAL A 62 -1.16 -8.26 -20.51
C VAL A 62 -2.00 -7.65 -21.64
N ASP A 63 -3.15 -7.03 -21.33
CA ASP A 63 -4.02 -6.40 -22.32
C ASP A 63 -3.30 -5.23 -23.04
N PRO A 64 -3.22 -5.25 -24.39
CA PRO A 64 -2.51 -4.21 -25.14
C PRO A 64 -3.05 -2.79 -24.94
N ASP A 65 -4.37 -2.62 -24.76
CA ASP A 65 -4.95 -1.29 -24.50
C ASP A 65 -4.46 -0.79 -23.14
N PHE A 66 -4.46 -1.66 -22.13
CA PHE A 66 -3.97 -1.33 -20.79
C PHE A 66 -2.48 -1.01 -20.78
N LYS A 67 -1.64 -1.81 -21.45
CA LYS A 67 -0.20 -1.53 -21.57
C LYS A 67 0.10 -0.16 -22.17
N ASN A 68 -0.63 0.20 -23.22
CA ASN A 68 -0.46 1.50 -23.87
C ASN A 68 -0.85 2.67 -22.94
N VAL A 69 -1.92 2.51 -22.15
CA VAL A 69 -2.33 3.51 -21.16
C VAL A 69 -1.37 3.57 -19.98
N GLN A 70 -0.96 2.41 -19.45
CA GLN A 70 0.02 2.28 -18.38
C GLN A 70 1.34 2.97 -18.75
N LEU A 71 1.87 2.74 -19.95
CA LEU A 71 3.08 3.40 -20.43
C LEU A 71 2.90 4.92 -20.52
N ALA A 72 1.77 5.39 -21.06
CA ALA A 72 1.49 6.80 -21.20
C ALA A 72 1.42 7.52 -19.84
N ILE A 73 0.76 6.92 -18.85
CA ILE A 73 0.66 7.45 -17.49
C ILE A 73 2.01 7.33 -16.76
N SER A 74 2.74 6.22 -16.94
CA SER A 74 4.08 6.05 -16.38
C SER A 74 5.04 7.13 -16.84
N GLN A 75 5.01 7.52 -18.12
CA GLN A 75 5.82 8.64 -18.63
C GLN A 75 5.44 9.96 -17.95
N ILE A 76 4.14 10.23 -17.81
CA ILE A 76 3.63 11.45 -17.15
C ILE A 76 4.09 11.52 -15.67
N MET A 77 4.08 10.38 -14.97
CA MET A 77 4.51 10.30 -13.57
C MET A 77 6.03 10.43 -13.43
N ALA A 78 6.80 9.80 -14.32
CA ALA A 78 8.24 9.91 -14.35
C ALA A 78 8.72 11.36 -14.62
N GLU A 79 8.06 12.08 -15.52
CA GLU A 79 8.30 13.52 -15.76
C GLU A 79 8.12 14.38 -14.49
N ARG A 80 7.34 13.91 -13.52
CA ARG A 80 7.04 14.59 -12.24
C ARG A 80 7.78 13.98 -11.05
N ASN A 81 8.85 13.23 -11.30
CA ASN A 81 9.72 12.62 -10.28
C ASN A 81 9.05 11.54 -9.41
N PHE A 82 8.02 10.86 -9.95
CA PHE A 82 7.41 9.70 -9.33
C PHE A 82 7.76 8.43 -10.13
N PRO A 83 8.75 7.63 -9.69
CA PRO A 83 9.11 6.40 -10.38
C PRO A 83 7.97 5.38 -10.25
N VAL A 84 7.57 4.82 -11.40
CA VAL A 84 6.56 3.76 -11.47
C VAL A 84 7.27 2.44 -11.69
N ILE A 85 6.95 1.46 -10.86
CA ILE A 85 7.36 0.07 -11.05
C ILE A 85 6.31 -0.59 -11.94
N SER A 86 6.74 -1.10 -13.08
CA SER A 86 5.97 -2.06 -13.87
C SER A 86 6.03 -3.41 -13.16
N GLY A 87 4.88 -3.93 -12.72
CA GLY A 87 4.82 -5.24 -12.06
C GLY A 87 5.36 -6.41 -12.90
N GLU A 88 5.53 -6.21 -14.21
CA GLU A 88 6.03 -7.19 -15.19
C GLU A 88 7.57 -7.29 -15.25
N SER A 89 8.31 -6.21 -15.01
CA SER A 89 9.78 -6.26 -15.12
C SER A 89 10.45 -7.01 -13.97
N GLN A 90 9.73 -7.19 -12.86
CA GLN A 90 10.16 -8.03 -11.74
C GLN A 90 9.75 -9.50 -11.95
N SER A 91 8.68 -9.79 -12.70
CA SER A 91 8.20 -11.18 -12.87
C SER A 91 9.16 -12.05 -13.68
N GLU A 92 9.80 -11.52 -14.74
CA GLU A 92 10.76 -12.33 -15.52
C GLU A 92 12.06 -12.66 -14.77
N THR A 93 12.50 -11.78 -13.86
CA THR A 93 13.70 -12.03 -13.05
C THR A 93 13.41 -12.96 -11.88
N ASP A 94 12.20 -12.85 -11.31
CA ASP A 94 11.78 -13.64 -10.15
C ASP A 94 11.22 -15.02 -10.54
N ASP A 95 10.71 -15.23 -11.77
CA ASP A 95 10.39 -16.57 -12.28
C ASP A 95 11.66 -17.43 -12.34
N GLU A 96 12.81 -16.82 -12.66
CA GLU A 96 14.12 -17.49 -12.60
C GLU A 96 14.53 -17.81 -11.15
N ASP A 97 14.27 -16.89 -10.20
CA ASP A 97 14.56 -17.10 -8.77
C ASP A 97 13.61 -18.10 -8.10
N GLU A 98 12.30 -18.09 -8.39
CA GLU A 98 11.32 -19.08 -7.93
C GLU A 98 11.60 -20.46 -8.54
N MET A 99 12.01 -20.54 -9.81
CA MET A 99 12.49 -21.79 -10.41
C MET A 99 13.82 -22.28 -9.78
N LEU A 100 14.71 -21.36 -9.40
CA LEU A 100 15.95 -21.69 -8.70
C LEU A 100 15.66 -22.17 -7.27
N ASP A 101 14.74 -21.52 -6.56
CA ASP A 101 14.30 -21.88 -5.21
C ASP A 101 13.53 -23.21 -5.24
N GLU A 102 12.64 -23.47 -6.20
CA GLU A 102 11.97 -24.77 -6.38
C GLU A 102 12.97 -25.87 -6.77
N ALA A 103 14.01 -25.55 -7.54
CA ALA A 103 15.12 -26.45 -7.83
C ALA A 103 16.05 -26.69 -6.62
N PHE A 104 16.09 -25.77 -5.64
CA PHE A 104 16.88 -25.87 -4.41
C PHE A 104 16.11 -26.52 -3.24
N GLU A 105 14.79 -26.30 -3.16
CA GLU A 105 13.85 -26.74 -2.11
C GLU A 105 13.09 -28.02 -2.49
N GLY A 106 13.63 -28.84 -3.40
CA GLY A 106 13.06 -30.11 -3.86
C GLY A 106 12.89 -31.23 -2.81
N ALA A 107 12.47 -30.91 -1.58
CA ALA A 107 11.90 -31.83 -0.60
C ALA A 107 11.08 -31.06 0.46
N GLU A 108 9.78 -31.34 0.53
CA GLU A 108 8.84 -30.99 1.62
C GLU A 108 8.16 -29.61 1.58
N THR A 109 7.04 -29.50 0.86
CA THR A 109 5.68 -29.55 1.43
C THR A 109 4.65 -29.05 0.41
N GLY A 110 3.85 -29.98 -0.12
CA GLY A 110 2.73 -29.69 -1.01
C GLY A 110 1.50 -29.11 -0.30
N SER A 111 1.62 -27.91 0.27
CA SER A 111 0.47 -27.11 0.71
C SER A 111 0.42 -25.81 -0.07
N GLY A 112 -0.14 -25.87 -1.28
CA GLY A 112 -0.49 -24.68 -2.05
C GLY A 112 -1.56 -23.90 -1.30
N VAL A 113 -1.14 -23.01 -0.41
CA VAL A 113 -1.98 -21.90 0.03
C VAL A 113 -2.19 -21.08 -1.25
N GLN A 114 -3.39 -21.17 -1.85
CA GLN A 114 -3.77 -20.28 -2.94
C GLN A 114 -3.69 -18.84 -2.43
N THR A 115 -2.52 -18.22 -2.65
CA THR A 115 -2.34 -16.80 -2.45
C THR A 115 -2.96 -16.13 -3.67
N ASN A 116 -3.60 -15.00 -3.43
CA ASN A 116 -4.29 -14.25 -4.47
C ASN A 116 -3.25 -13.55 -5.34
N ALA A 117 -3.34 -13.64 -6.67
CA ALA A 117 -2.40 -12.98 -7.60
C ALA A 117 -2.19 -11.49 -7.29
N TYR A 118 -3.23 -10.77 -6.85
CA TYR A 118 -3.09 -9.38 -6.38
C TYR A 118 -2.23 -9.25 -5.11
N ASP A 119 -2.44 -10.13 -4.13
CA ASP A 119 -1.68 -10.08 -2.88
C ASP A 119 -0.22 -10.54 -3.10
N GLU A 120 0.02 -11.42 -4.06
CA GLU A 120 1.37 -11.77 -4.54
C GLU A 120 2.04 -10.57 -5.21
N LEU A 121 1.37 -9.89 -6.14
CA LEU A 121 1.88 -8.67 -6.79
C LEU A 121 2.25 -7.58 -5.77
N LEU A 122 1.43 -7.39 -4.74
CA LEU A 122 1.71 -6.43 -3.67
C LEU A 122 2.89 -6.87 -2.80
N LYS A 123 2.98 -8.16 -2.44
CA LYS A 123 4.09 -8.71 -1.64
C LYS A 123 5.41 -8.67 -2.40
N ARG A 124 5.38 -8.94 -3.71
CA ARG A 124 6.55 -8.97 -4.62
C ARG A 124 7.09 -7.56 -4.83
N ASN A 125 6.26 -6.64 -5.31
CA ASN A 125 6.70 -5.29 -5.69
C ASN A 125 6.83 -4.32 -4.50
N LYS A 126 6.16 -4.63 -3.37
CA LYS A 126 6.06 -3.77 -2.18
C LYS A 126 5.84 -2.28 -2.49
N PRO A 127 4.85 -1.94 -3.35
CA PRO A 127 4.60 -0.55 -3.69
C PRO A 127 4.03 0.18 -2.47
N ASP A 128 4.40 1.45 -2.31
CA ASP A 128 3.82 2.31 -1.30
C ASP A 128 2.40 2.74 -1.71
N ILE A 129 2.19 3.03 -2.99
CA ILE A 129 0.89 3.40 -3.57
C ILE A 129 0.57 2.54 -4.78
N THR A 130 -0.69 2.13 -4.87
CA THR A 130 -1.29 1.50 -6.04
C THR A 130 -2.15 2.51 -6.79
N LEU A 131 -1.82 2.79 -8.05
CA LEU A 131 -2.62 3.58 -8.98
C LEU A 131 -3.58 2.68 -9.75
N LYS A 132 -4.86 2.78 -9.43
CA LYS A 132 -5.93 2.09 -10.18
C LYS A 132 -6.39 2.96 -11.33
N ILE A 133 -6.33 2.42 -12.55
CA ILE A 133 -6.69 3.15 -13.77
C ILE A 133 -7.82 2.42 -14.48
N GLY A 134 -8.89 3.14 -14.79
CA GLY A 134 -9.97 2.63 -15.63
C GLY A 134 -10.51 3.69 -16.56
N TRP A 135 -11.19 3.24 -17.61
CA TRP A 135 -11.86 4.12 -18.55
C TRP A 135 -13.03 3.44 -19.22
N ASN A 136 -13.99 4.24 -19.68
CA ASN A 136 -15.17 3.79 -20.41
C ASN A 136 -15.21 4.53 -21.75
N ILE A 137 -15.36 3.81 -22.86
CA ILE A 137 -15.33 4.40 -24.21
C ILE A 137 -16.76 4.69 -24.67
N ASN A 138 -17.06 5.97 -24.91
CA ASN A 138 -18.32 6.43 -25.47
C ASN A 138 -18.17 6.58 -26.99
N ASN A 139 -18.76 5.66 -27.75
CA ASN A 139 -18.68 5.69 -29.21
C ASN A 139 -19.86 6.47 -29.80
N ALA A 140 -19.58 7.39 -30.74
CA ALA A 140 -20.59 8.15 -31.47
C ALA A 140 -20.22 8.23 -32.97
N GLY A 141 -20.64 7.24 -33.75
CA GLY A 141 -20.35 7.19 -35.19
C GLY A 141 -18.83 7.12 -35.47
N SER A 142 -18.29 8.12 -36.17
CA SER A 142 -16.87 8.22 -36.52
C SER A 142 -15.99 8.87 -35.44
N ILE A 143 -16.60 9.31 -34.35
CA ILE A 143 -15.91 9.92 -33.20
C ILE A 143 -16.13 9.06 -31.94
N TYR A 144 -15.29 9.29 -30.95
CA TYR A 144 -15.43 8.72 -29.62
C TYR A 144 -15.00 9.73 -28.55
N SER A 145 -15.48 9.54 -27.34
CA SER A 145 -14.88 10.10 -26.13
C SER A 145 -14.61 8.99 -25.13
N ALA A 146 -13.83 9.26 -24.08
CA ALA A 146 -13.57 8.32 -23.02
C ALA A 146 -13.67 9.00 -21.65
N ASP A 147 -14.45 8.40 -20.75
CA ASP A 147 -14.47 8.77 -19.35
C ASP A 147 -13.37 8.00 -18.64
N TYR A 148 -12.41 8.68 -18.03
CA TYR A 148 -11.29 8.05 -17.35
C TYR A 148 -11.30 8.31 -15.85
N ARG A 149 -10.71 7.39 -15.11
CA ARG A 149 -10.61 7.38 -13.66
C ARG A 149 -9.20 6.92 -13.28
N ILE A 150 -8.55 7.70 -12.44
CA ILE A 150 -7.26 7.36 -11.81
C ILE A 150 -7.44 7.52 -10.31
N GLU A 151 -7.21 6.46 -9.56
CA GLU A 151 -7.30 6.48 -8.10
C GLU A 151 -5.97 6.01 -7.51
N ALA A 152 -5.30 6.89 -6.77
CA ALA A 152 -4.17 6.51 -5.92
C ALA A 152 -4.69 5.93 -4.61
N ILE A 153 -4.31 4.69 -4.32
CA ILE A 153 -4.66 3.96 -3.10
C ILE A 153 -3.38 3.66 -2.34
N ASP A 154 -3.34 4.00 -1.07
CA ASP A 154 -2.26 3.54 -0.18
C ASP A 154 -2.35 2.03 0.01
N THR A 155 -1.30 1.31 -0.38
CA THR A 155 -1.23 -0.15 -0.32
C THR A 155 -1.38 -0.67 1.10
N TYR A 156 -1.00 0.11 2.10
CA TYR A 156 -1.01 -0.30 3.51
C TYR A 156 -2.41 -0.14 4.12
N SER A 157 -2.96 1.07 4.10
CA SER A 157 -4.29 1.34 4.67
C SER A 157 -5.46 0.93 3.77
N ASN A 158 -5.22 0.72 2.47
CA ASN A 158 -6.24 0.59 1.41
C ASN A 158 -7.16 1.82 1.31
N LYS A 159 -6.69 3.00 1.71
CA LYS A 159 -7.44 4.25 1.58
C LYS A 159 -7.10 4.97 0.28
N SER A 160 -8.11 5.58 -0.33
CA SER A 160 -7.90 6.50 -1.44
C SER A 160 -7.15 7.74 -0.95
N VAL A 161 -6.02 8.01 -1.58
CA VAL A 161 -5.18 9.19 -1.40
C VAL A 161 -5.63 10.31 -2.32
N ALA A 162 -5.81 9.99 -3.60
CA ALA A 162 -6.17 10.96 -4.62
C ALA A 162 -7.00 10.29 -5.72
N PRO A 163 -8.27 10.65 -5.86
CA PRO A 163 -9.06 10.29 -7.03
C PRO A 163 -9.03 11.44 -8.06
N ILE A 164 -8.96 11.06 -9.34
CA ILE A 164 -9.18 11.93 -10.48
C ILE A 164 -10.12 11.23 -11.44
N ALA A 165 -11.09 11.97 -11.92
CA ALA A 165 -11.91 11.57 -13.04
C ALA A 165 -11.97 12.70 -14.06
N GLY A 166 -12.16 12.35 -15.31
CA GLY A 166 -12.37 13.32 -16.37
C GLY A 166 -12.88 12.63 -17.63
N GLN A 167 -13.20 13.43 -18.63
CA GLN A 167 -13.66 12.95 -19.92
C GLN A 167 -12.76 13.52 -21.01
N THR A 168 -12.36 12.69 -21.96
CA THR A 168 -11.70 13.21 -23.17
C THR A 168 -12.72 14.03 -23.96
N GLY A 169 -12.28 15.07 -24.66
CA GLY A 169 -13.13 15.66 -25.70
C GLY A 169 -13.49 14.64 -26.79
N GLU A 170 -14.36 15.03 -27.70
CA GLU A 170 -14.67 14.21 -28.88
C GLU A 170 -13.45 14.11 -29.79
N MET A 171 -13.00 12.88 -30.04
CA MET A 171 -11.84 12.55 -30.84
C MET A 171 -12.23 11.69 -32.03
N ARG A 172 -11.51 11.82 -33.15
CA ARG A 172 -11.66 10.88 -34.28
C ARG A 172 -11.14 9.51 -33.86
N ARG A 173 -11.79 8.42 -34.33
CA ARG A 173 -11.34 7.03 -34.04
C ARG A 173 -9.93 6.70 -34.54
N THR A 174 -9.35 7.54 -35.41
CA THR A 174 -7.95 7.44 -35.83
C THR A 174 -6.97 7.88 -34.75
N VAL A 175 -7.41 8.60 -33.72
CA VAL A 175 -6.56 9.00 -32.59
C VAL A 175 -6.56 7.85 -31.57
N PRO A 176 -5.39 7.27 -31.24
CA PRO A 176 -5.32 6.20 -30.25
C PRO A 176 -5.82 6.65 -28.87
N LEU A 177 -6.50 5.76 -28.17
CA LEU A 177 -7.07 6.04 -26.84
C LEU A 177 -6.00 6.48 -25.83
N SER A 178 -4.83 5.84 -25.83
CA SER A 178 -3.71 6.20 -24.97
C SER A 178 -3.26 7.65 -25.17
N VAL A 179 -3.30 8.16 -26.40
CA VAL A 179 -2.95 9.56 -26.71
C VAL A 179 -4.01 10.51 -26.19
N ALA A 180 -5.29 10.20 -26.41
CA ALA A 180 -6.41 11.01 -25.91
C ALA A 180 -6.39 11.09 -24.37
N LEU A 181 -6.20 9.95 -23.70
CA LEU A 181 -6.08 9.88 -22.25
C LEU A 181 -4.84 10.62 -21.73
N LYS A 182 -3.68 10.47 -22.39
CA LYS A 182 -2.44 11.20 -22.01
C LYS A 182 -2.66 12.71 -22.04
N GLN A 183 -3.31 13.21 -23.09
CA GLN A 183 -3.56 14.65 -23.26
C GLN A 183 -4.50 15.20 -22.18
N THR A 184 -5.60 14.49 -21.88
CA THR A 184 -6.54 14.93 -20.86
C THR A 184 -5.99 14.75 -19.45
N ALA A 185 -5.31 13.63 -19.17
CA ALA A 185 -4.71 13.36 -17.88
C ALA A 185 -3.68 14.43 -17.50
N LYS A 186 -2.90 14.94 -18.46
CA LYS A 186 -1.90 16.00 -18.23
C LYS A 186 -2.49 17.25 -17.56
N ASN A 187 -3.74 17.61 -17.88
CA ASN A 187 -4.37 18.81 -17.33
C ASN A 187 -4.75 18.67 -15.85
N ASN A 188 -5.02 17.45 -15.38
CA ASN A 188 -5.41 17.16 -14.00
C ASN A 188 -4.26 16.56 -13.18
N MET A 189 -3.12 16.26 -13.82
CA MET A 189 -2.02 15.55 -13.17
C MET A 189 -1.23 16.43 -12.20
N ASP A 190 -1.19 17.74 -12.40
CA ASP A 190 -0.46 18.62 -11.49
C ASP A 190 -1.13 18.62 -10.09
N ASP A 191 -2.46 18.77 -10.06
CA ASP A 191 -3.25 18.63 -8.83
C ASP A 191 -3.14 17.21 -8.24
N PHE A 192 -3.05 16.18 -9.09
CA PHE A 192 -2.81 14.80 -8.64
C PHE A 192 -1.51 14.67 -7.85
N CYS A 193 -0.43 15.12 -8.46
CA CYS A 193 0.91 15.02 -7.93
C CYS A 193 1.06 15.86 -6.66
N GLN A 194 0.37 17.00 -6.56
CA GLN A 194 0.34 17.78 -5.33
C GLN A 194 -0.36 17.03 -4.19
N LYS A 195 -1.49 16.35 -4.45
CA LYS A 195 -2.18 15.52 -3.43
C LYS A 195 -1.31 14.35 -3.00
N LEU A 196 -0.63 13.69 -3.95
CA LEU A 196 0.33 12.63 -3.67
C LEU A 196 1.48 13.14 -2.80
N GLN A 197 2.10 14.26 -3.17
CA GLN A 197 3.20 14.85 -2.39
C GLN A 197 2.76 15.18 -0.97
N THR A 198 1.59 15.82 -0.80
CA THR A 198 1.03 16.14 0.52
C THR A 198 0.86 14.87 1.38
N TYR A 199 0.38 13.80 0.77
CA TYR A 199 0.21 12.52 1.45
C TYR A 199 1.55 11.88 1.84
N PHE A 200 2.56 12.00 0.98
CA PHE A 200 3.90 11.50 1.28
C PHE A 200 4.60 12.28 2.38
N ASP A 201 4.42 13.60 2.40
CA ASP A 201 4.94 14.45 3.48
C ASP A 201 4.28 14.06 4.83
N ASP A 202 2.97 13.78 4.83
CA ASP A 202 2.27 13.24 6.00
C ASP A 202 2.83 11.89 6.45
N ILE A 203 3.06 10.94 5.52
CA ILE A 203 3.66 9.65 5.87
C ILE A 203 5.07 9.81 6.46
N HIS A 204 5.87 10.72 5.91
CA HIS A 204 7.22 10.95 6.42
C HIS A 204 7.22 11.61 7.80
N ALA A 205 6.30 12.53 8.04
CA ALA A 205 6.19 13.23 9.32
C ALA A 205 5.49 12.40 10.41
N ASN A 206 4.41 11.71 10.05
CA ASN A 206 3.49 11.06 10.98
C ASN A 206 3.53 9.53 10.91
N GLY A 207 4.39 8.95 10.08
CA GLY A 207 4.46 7.50 9.87
C GLY A 207 3.38 6.97 8.93
N ARG A 208 3.53 5.69 8.57
CA ARG A 208 2.57 5.00 7.69
C ARG A 208 1.41 4.42 8.46
N GLU A 209 0.24 4.39 7.83
CA GLU A 209 -0.98 3.88 8.46
C GLU A 209 -1.12 2.37 8.24
N ILE A 210 -1.37 1.62 9.32
CA ILE A 210 -1.71 0.20 9.26
C ILE A 210 -3.01 -0.09 10.04
N ARG A 211 -3.49 -1.33 9.94
CA ARG A 211 -4.53 -1.89 10.81
C ARG A 211 -3.96 -2.99 11.69
N LEU A 212 -4.47 -3.10 12.91
CA LEU A 212 -4.14 -4.15 13.87
C LEU A 212 -5.40 -4.93 14.27
N ASP A 213 -5.39 -6.25 14.11
CA ASP A 213 -6.43 -7.17 14.60
C ASP A 213 -5.80 -8.13 15.62
N VAL A 214 -6.12 -7.96 16.89
CA VAL A 214 -5.73 -8.87 17.97
C VAL A 214 -6.92 -9.74 18.31
N ARG A 215 -6.73 -11.06 18.28
CA ARG A 215 -7.76 -12.04 18.59
C ARG A 215 -7.27 -13.05 19.60
N ILE A 216 -8.16 -13.46 20.49
CA ILE A 216 -7.93 -14.59 21.37
C ILE A 216 -8.62 -15.81 20.75
N ILE A 217 -7.86 -16.88 20.54
CA ILE A 217 -8.40 -18.16 20.10
C ILE A 217 -9.10 -18.79 21.31
N ASP A 218 -10.36 -19.19 21.12
CA ASP A 218 -11.09 -19.91 22.15
C ASP A 218 -10.65 -21.38 22.14
N ASN A 219 -9.62 -21.68 22.93
CA ASN A 219 -9.08 -23.02 23.12
C ASN A 219 -9.43 -23.59 24.51
N GLY A 220 -10.40 -22.99 25.21
CA GLY A 220 -10.77 -23.40 26.57
C GLY A 220 -9.80 -22.95 27.67
N SER A 221 -8.73 -22.18 27.37
CA SER A 221 -7.83 -21.61 28.39
C SER A 221 -8.50 -20.58 29.31
N GLY A 222 -9.68 -20.07 28.92
CA GLY A 222 -10.38 -19.02 29.63
C GLY A 222 -9.72 -17.64 29.50
N THR A 223 -8.70 -17.48 28.66
CA THR A 223 -8.04 -16.19 28.41
C THR A 223 -9.01 -15.22 27.76
N THR A 224 -9.06 -13.99 28.28
CA THR A 224 -9.94 -12.94 27.75
C THR A 224 -9.24 -11.59 27.82
N MET A 225 -9.74 -10.61 27.06
CA MET A 225 -9.25 -9.23 27.11
C MET A 225 -9.39 -8.59 28.50
N ASN A 226 -10.34 -9.06 29.31
CA ASN A 226 -10.59 -8.53 30.66
C ASN A 226 -9.76 -9.25 31.74
N GLN A 227 -8.93 -10.21 31.35
CA GLN A 227 -8.07 -10.89 32.32
C GLN A 227 -6.94 -9.96 32.74
N GLU A 228 -6.66 -9.92 34.03
CA GLU A 228 -5.60 -9.08 34.59
C GLU A 228 -4.23 -9.74 34.47
N PHE A 229 -3.26 -8.96 34.00
CA PHE A 229 -1.83 -9.27 34.02
C PHE A 229 -1.11 -8.07 34.58
N GLU A 230 -0.13 -8.26 35.46
CA GLU A 230 0.64 -7.14 36.06
C GLU A 230 -0.25 -6.05 36.72
N GLY A 231 -1.48 -6.39 37.12
CA GLY A 231 -2.44 -5.45 37.73
C GLY A 231 -3.25 -4.58 36.74
N GLN A 232 -3.20 -4.88 35.44
CA GLN A 232 -4.01 -4.22 34.39
C GLN A 232 -4.73 -5.26 33.52
N GLU A 233 -5.88 -4.90 32.96
CA GLU A 233 -6.56 -5.76 31.99
C GLU A 233 -5.72 -5.93 30.72
N LEU A 234 -5.76 -7.11 30.09
CA LEU A 234 -5.06 -7.38 28.84
C LEU A 234 -5.41 -6.37 27.74
N SER A 235 -6.68 -5.93 27.65
CA SER A 235 -7.08 -4.87 26.72
C SER A 235 -6.39 -3.54 27.00
N GLU A 236 -6.19 -3.18 28.26
CA GLU A 236 -5.50 -1.96 28.66
C GLU A 236 -4.00 -2.05 28.34
N ILE A 237 -3.39 -3.21 28.60
CA ILE A 237 -1.98 -3.45 28.26
C ILE A 237 -1.75 -3.34 26.75
N ILE A 238 -2.61 -3.96 25.94
CA ILE A 238 -2.52 -3.87 24.47
C ILE A 238 -2.74 -2.42 24.02
N TYR A 239 -3.73 -1.72 24.57
CA TYR A 239 -3.99 -0.32 24.25
C TYR A 239 -2.78 0.57 24.54
N ASN A 240 -2.20 0.45 25.74
CA ASN A 240 -1.03 1.23 26.15
C ASN A 240 0.17 0.91 25.27
N TRP A 241 0.40 -0.36 24.96
CA TRP A 241 1.48 -0.76 24.06
C TRP A 241 1.29 -0.14 22.66
N VAL A 242 0.09 -0.18 22.09
CA VAL A 242 -0.19 0.45 20.79
C VAL A 242 0.05 1.96 20.85
N SER A 243 -0.39 2.61 21.93
CA SER A 243 -0.15 4.03 22.16
C SER A 243 1.33 4.37 22.18
N ASP A 244 2.14 3.62 22.92
CA ASP A 244 3.56 3.90 23.09
C ASP A 244 4.39 3.56 21.84
N ASN A 245 3.89 2.65 21.00
CA ASN A 245 4.58 2.17 19.79
C ASN A 245 4.02 2.77 18.49
N THR A 246 3.19 3.82 18.60
CA THR A 246 2.70 4.60 17.46
C THR A 246 3.31 6.00 17.41
N VAL A 247 3.49 6.52 16.19
CA VAL A 247 3.98 7.89 15.99
C VAL A 247 2.91 8.86 16.49
N ASN A 248 3.31 9.76 17.39
CA ASN A 248 2.43 10.77 18.00
C ASN A 248 1.17 10.18 18.68
N HIS A 249 1.24 8.93 19.16
CA HIS A 249 0.10 8.21 19.76
C HIS A 249 -1.14 8.15 18.83
N GLN A 250 -0.92 8.15 17.51
CA GLN A 250 -2.02 8.16 16.53
C GLN A 250 -2.50 6.73 16.22
N PHE A 251 -3.69 6.43 16.72
CA PHE A 251 -4.45 5.22 16.40
C PHE A 251 -5.92 5.42 16.80
N SER A 252 -6.83 4.59 16.27
CA SER A 252 -8.23 4.55 16.68
C SER A 252 -8.68 3.12 16.96
N GLN A 253 -9.35 2.90 18.09
CA GLN A 253 -9.92 1.59 18.41
C GLN A 253 -11.27 1.44 17.71
N ARG A 254 -11.34 0.58 16.68
CA ARG A 254 -12.57 0.31 15.93
C ARG A 254 -13.57 -0.50 16.76
N SER A 255 -13.09 -1.51 17.46
CA SER A 255 -13.93 -2.42 18.23
C SER A 255 -13.12 -3.15 19.29
N GLY A 256 -13.72 -3.34 20.47
CA GLY A 256 -13.19 -4.19 21.53
C GLY A 256 -14.26 -5.13 22.06
N GLY A 257 -13.83 -6.29 22.54
CA GLY A 257 -14.71 -7.26 23.20
C GLY A 257 -13.89 -8.34 23.89
N ARG A 258 -14.58 -9.29 24.52
CA ARG A 258 -13.95 -10.32 25.37
C ARG A 258 -12.80 -11.08 24.68
N ASN A 259 -12.90 -11.32 23.37
CA ASN A 259 -11.93 -12.13 22.62
C ASN A 259 -11.28 -11.35 21.45
N MET A 260 -11.48 -10.04 21.33
CA MET A 260 -10.87 -9.27 20.24
C MET A 260 -10.64 -7.80 20.57
N ALA A 261 -9.61 -7.23 19.96
CA ALA A 261 -9.35 -5.80 19.90
C ALA A 261 -8.88 -5.43 18.49
N ARG A 262 -9.57 -4.48 17.86
CA ARG A 262 -9.23 -4.00 16.52
C ARG A 262 -8.93 -2.52 16.54
N TYR A 263 -7.83 -2.17 15.90
CA TYR A 263 -7.37 -0.80 15.77
C TYR A 263 -7.17 -0.45 14.29
N ASP A 264 -7.61 0.74 13.93
CA ASP A 264 -7.35 1.38 12.64
C ASP A 264 -6.47 2.59 12.84
N GLN A 265 -6.05 3.20 11.73
CA GLN A 265 -5.30 4.46 11.75
C GLN A 265 -4.03 4.40 12.59
N VAL A 266 -3.49 3.18 12.79
CA VAL A 266 -2.31 2.94 13.61
C VAL A 266 -1.11 3.45 12.85
N ARG A 267 -0.55 4.57 13.29
CA ARG A 267 0.61 5.19 12.64
C ARG A 267 1.91 4.58 13.16
N ILE A 268 2.61 3.86 12.31
CA ILE A 268 3.89 3.23 12.64
C ILE A 268 5.04 3.94 11.92
N PRO A 269 6.25 3.98 12.52
CA PRO A 269 7.40 4.56 11.84
C PRO A 269 7.76 3.77 10.57
N LEU A 270 8.36 4.45 9.60
CA LEU A 270 8.78 3.84 8.33
C LEU A 270 9.94 2.86 8.50
N ASN A 271 10.81 3.12 9.47
CA ASN A 271 11.95 2.29 9.82
C ASN A 271 11.89 1.94 11.31
N GLY A 272 12.29 0.71 11.64
CA GLY A 272 12.44 0.26 13.01
C GLY A 272 13.63 0.91 13.71
N SER A 273 13.75 0.66 15.01
CA SER A 273 14.89 1.09 15.83
C SER A 273 16.23 0.53 15.34
N ASP A 274 16.21 -0.54 14.57
CA ASP A 274 17.39 -1.14 13.93
C ASP A 274 17.72 -0.54 12.55
N GLY A 275 17.02 0.53 12.16
CA GLY A 275 17.22 1.25 10.90
C GLY A 275 16.71 0.53 9.65
N ARG A 276 16.05 -0.64 9.81
CA ARG A 276 15.51 -1.39 8.68
C ARG A 276 14.06 -0.98 8.39
N PRO A 277 13.58 -1.12 7.14
CA PRO A 277 12.17 -0.86 6.81
C PRO A 277 11.22 -1.65 7.69
N GLN A 278 10.13 -0.99 8.08
CA GLN A 278 9.12 -1.52 8.96
C GLN A 278 7.78 -1.62 8.24
N ASP A 279 7.20 -2.83 8.29
CA ASP A 279 5.86 -3.15 7.83
C ASP A 279 4.99 -3.59 9.03
N ALA A 280 3.70 -3.83 8.78
CA ALA A 280 2.77 -4.22 9.83
C ALA A 280 3.17 -5.54 10.53
N SER A 281 3.67 -6.51 9.75
CA SER A 281 4.10 -7.83 10.25
C SER A 281 5.29 -7.71 11.20
N ARG A 282 6.26 -6.87 10.86
CA ARG A 282 7.44 -6.62 11.67
C ARG A 282 7.12 -5.79 12.90
N TRP A 283 6.33 -4.73 12.76
CA TRP A 283 5.93 -3.90 13.88
C TRP A 283 5.19 -4.70 14.96
N VAL A 284 4.30 -5.61 14.56
CA VAL A 284 3.52 -6.39 15.52
C VAL A 284 4.34 -7.45 16.27
N LYS A 285 5.58 -7.75 15.86
CA LYS A 285 6.50 -8.59 16.65
C LYS A 285 6.78 -7.98 18.02
N GLY A 286 6.84 -6.65 18.14
CA GLY A 286 7.00 -6.00 19.44
C GLY A 286 5.81 -6.26 20.38
N LEU A 287 4.59 -6.34 19.84
CA LEU A 287 3.41 -6.72 20.61
C LEU A 287 3.46 -8.20 20.99
N GLN A 288 3.90 -9.06 20.05
CA GLN A 288 4.11 -10.49 20.31
C GLN A 288 5.10 -10.70 21.47
N ASP A 289 6.20 -9.96 21.50
CA ASP A 289 7.20 -10.02 22.57
C ASP A 289 6.64 -9.52 23.91
N LYS A 290 5.84 -8.43 23.91
CA LYS A 290 5.15 -7.98 25.12
C LYS A 290 4.15 -9.01 25.64
N LEU A 291 3.37 -9.65 24.76
CA LEU A 291 2.44 -10.72 25.17
C LEU A 291 3.21 -11.93 25.73
N LYS A 292 4.33 -12.30 25.12
CA LYS A 292 5.21 -13.37 25.60
C LYS A 292 5.78 -13.07 26.99
N SER A 293 6.11 -11.81 27.30
CA SER A 293 6.58 -11.43 28.64
C SER A 293 5.50 -11.59 29.71
N LEU A 294 4.22 -11.54 29.33
CA LEU A 294 3.08 -11.82 30.22
C LEU A 294 2.78 -13.33 30.37
N GLY A 295 3.59 -14.19 29.73
CA GLY A 295 3.37 -15.63 29.71
C GLY A 295 2.31 -16.08 28.70
N LEU A 296 1.88 -15.20 27.78
CA LEU A 296 0.91 -15.53 26.75
C LEU A 296 1.61 -16.03 25.49
N VAL A 297 1.12 -17.14 24.94
CA VAL A 297 1.52 -17.61 23.61
C VAL A 297 0.76 -16.79 22.57
N ALA A 298 1.49 -16.19 21.63
CA ALA A 298 0.93 -15.39 20.55
C ALA A 298 1.56 -15.75 19.21
N GLU A 299 0.73 -15.94 18.18
CA GLU A 299 1.13 -16.19 16.80
C GLU A 299 0.90 -14.93 15.95
N ASN A 300 1.94 -14.48 15.26
CA ASN A 300 1.83 -13.43 14.24
C ASN A 300 1.32 -14.05 12.94
N ALA A 301 0.08 -13.74 12.58
CA ALA A 301 -0.60 -14.20 11.38
C ALA A 301 -0.88 -13.03 10.41
N SER A 302 -0.04 -12.00 10.45
CA SER A 302 -0.14 -10.83 9.57
C SER A 302 -0.07 -11.26 8.11
N THR A 303 -1.02 -10.77 7.30
CA THR A 303 -1.08 -11.05 5.86
C THR A 303 -0.99 -9.74 5.10
N GLY A 304 -0.04 -9.64 4.16
CA GLY A 304 0.18 -8.42 3.38
C GLY A 304 0.95 -7.34 4.16
N LEU A 305 1.09 -6.16 3.58
CA LEU A 305 2.01 -5.12 4.06
C LEU A 305 1.41 -4.21 5.16
N GLY A 306 0.08 -3.99 5.13
CA GLY A 306 -0.60 -3.01 6.01
C GLY A 306 -1.57 -3.58 7.04
N ALA A 307 -1.62 -4.91 7.22
CA ALA A 307 -2.48 -5.55 8.20
C ALA A 307 -1.68 -6.42 9.18
N ALA A 308 -1.51 -5.90 10.39
CA ALA A 308 -0.98 -6.64 11.52
C ALA A 308 -2.07 -7.53 12.12
N ARG A 309 -1.77 -8.81 12.32
CA ARG A 309 -2.69 -9.76 12.96
C ARG A 309 -1.97 -10.63 13.97
N ILE A 310 -2.48 -10.62 15.19
CA ILE A 310 -1.99 -11.45 16.29
C ILE A 310 -3.13 -12.35 16.77
N TYR A 311 -2.83 -13.64 16.91
CA TYR A 311 -3.67 -14.58 17.63
C TYR A 311 -3.02 -14.92 18.96
N ILE A 312 -3.77 -14.80 20.05
CA ILE A 312 -3.35 -15.16 21.41
C ILE A 312 -3.98 -16.52 21.74
N GLY A 313 -3.17 -17.45 22.23
CA GLY A 313 -3.56 -18.83 22.50
C GLY A 313 -2.84 -19.84 21.59
N GLU A 314 -2.79 -21.09 22.05
CA GLU A 314 -2.29 -22.22 21.25
C GLU A 314 -3.38 -22.71 20.29
N LYS A 315 -2.97 -23.09 19.07
CA LYS A 315 -3.83 -23.79 18.10
C LYS A 315 -4.10 -25.22 18.53
#